data_AF-A0A1F9LZH3-F1
#
_entry.id   AF-A0A1F9LZH3-F1
#
_cell.length_a   1.000
_cell.length_b   1.000
_cell.length_c   1.000
_cell.angle_alpha   90.00
_cell.angle_beta   90.00
_cell.angle_gamma   90.00
#
_symmetry.space_group_name_H-M   'P 1'
#
loop_
_entity.id
_entity.type
_entity.pdbx_description
1 polymer ?
#
loop_
_entity_poly.entity_id
_entity_poly.type
_entity_poly.pdbx_seq_one_letter_code
_entity_poly.pdbx_strand_id
1 'polypeptide(L)'
;MVLAPCLLTFLLGGTQVVAEEMETNGYVGSVACQPCHEQQFRAFHNFARKSHSFASVEKMAVNLPEEKIRPCYGCHTTGYGKPSGFVSPEQTPELKNVGCEACHGPGRLHVKTQDPALIRRTVTIEVCKECHTEERVQAFRYKPILYAGSH
;
A
#
# COMPACT_ATOMS: atom_id res chain seq x y z
N MET A 1 59.42 -28.81 44.08
CA MET A 1 59.52 -27.40 44.51
C MET A 1 58.95 -26.55 43.40
N VAL A 2 57.81 -25.89 43.68
CA VAL A 2 57.27 -24.62 43.13
C VAL A 2 57.25 -24.48 41.58
N LEU A 3 56.15 -24.25 40.86
CA LEU A 3 54.98 -23.37 41.06
C LEU A 3 53.79 -23.83 40.18
N ALA A 4 52.57 -23.69 40.72
CA ALA A 4 51.29 -23.65 40.00
C ALA A 4 50.98 -22.18 39.57
N PRO A 5 49.76 -21.83 39.11
CA PRO A 5 49.00 -22.25 37.93
C PRO A 5 48.61 -21.01 37.06
N CYS A 6 48.07 -21.21 35.86
CA CYS A 6 47.26 -20.15 35.23
C CYS A 6 46.04 -20.76 34.58
N LEU A 7 44.92 -20.68 35.30
CA LEU A 7 43.59 -20.76 34.73
C LEU A 7 43.46 -19.69 33.64
N LEU A 8 42.98 -20.08 32.45
CA LEU A 8 42.15 -19.18 31.66
C LEU A 8 41.07 -19.99 30.95
N THR A 9 39.99 -20.24 31.67
CA THR A 9 38.67 -20.50 31.09
C THR A 9 38.25 -19.23 30.35
N PHE A 10 38.30 -19.23 29.02
CA PHE A 10 37.65 -18.18 28.24
C PHE A 10 36.28 -18.69 27.76
N LEU A 11 35.27 -18.22 28.48
CA LEU A 11 33.84 -18.37 28.17
C LEU A 11 33.49 -17.58 26.91
N LEU A 12 32.65 -18.20 26.08
CA LEU A 12 31.48 -17.63 25.39
C LEU A 12 31.57 -16.20 24.83
N GLY A 13 31.45 -16.09 23.51
CA GLY A 13 31.17 -14.81 22.87
C GLY A 13 30.86 -14.93 21.38
N GLY A 14 29.99 -15.87 20.99
CA GLY A 14 29.44 -15.87 19.63
C GLY A 14 28.61 -14.61 19.43
N THR A 15 29.16 -13.63 18.72
CA THR A 15 28.44 -12.43 18.28
C THR A 15 27.35 -12.85 17.31
N GLN A 16 26.13 -13.02 17.83
CA GLN A 16 24.94 -13.04 17.00
C GLN A 16 24.76 -11.63 16.45
N VAL A 17 25.25 -11.41 15.23
CA VAL A 17 24.84 -10.28 14.40
C VAL A 17 23.37 -10.56 14.06
N VAL A 18 22.46 -10.03 14.87
CA VAL A 18 21.07 -9.86 14.49
C VAL A 18 21.07 -8.90 13.30
N ALA A 19 20.83 -9.44 12.12
CA ALA A 19 20.51 -8.64 10.95
C ALA A 19 19.21 -7.90 11.27
N GLU A 20 19.32 -6.62 11.59
CA GLU A 20 18.17 -5.73 11.69
C GLU A 20 17.62 -5.61 10.27
N GLU A 21 16.54 -6.35 9.97
CA GLU A 21 15.81 -6.15 8.71
C GLU A 21 15.36 -4.69 8.70
N MET A 22 15.96 -3.90 7.81
CA MET A 22 15.55 -2.52 7.58
C MET A 22 14.11 -2.55 7.07
N GLU A 23 13.15 -2.37 7.98
CA GLU A 23 11.72 -2.38 7.69
C GLU A 23 11.44 -1.43 6.53
N THR A 24 11.11 -2.03 5.38
CA THR A 24 10.83 -1.26 4.16
C THR A 24 9.48 -0.55 4.29
N ASN A 25 9.39 0.65 3.71
CA ASN A 25 8.14 1.41 3.73
C ASN A 25 7.10 0.73 2.84
N GLY A 26 6.22 -0.07 3.45
CA GLY A 26 5.20 -0.85 2.78
C GLY A 26 3.79 -0.26 2.89
N TYR A 27 2.87 -0.86 2.13
CA TYR A 27 1.45 -0.53 2.21
C TYR A 27 0.83 -1.12 3.49
N VAL A 28 -0.14 -0.41 4.07
CA VAL A 28 -0.83 -0.81 5.31
C VAL A 28 -2.35 -0.75 5.21
N GLY A 29 -2.89 -0.23 4.11
CA GLY A 29 -4.31 -0.07 3.88
C GLY A 29 -4.89 1.17 4.54
N SER A 30 -6.00 1.66 3.98
CA SER A 30 -6.62 2.93 4.40
C SER A 30 -7.10 2.93 5.85
N VAL A 31 -7.44 1.75 6.40
CA VAL A 31 -7.93 1.60 7.78
C VAL A 31 -6.87 2.06 8.78
N ALA A 32 -5.58 1.83 8.49
CA ALA A 32 -4.49 2.28 9.35
C ALA A 32 -4.39 3.82 9.45
N CYS A 33 -4.97 4.55 8.49
CA CYS A 33 -4.97 6.02 8.49
C CYS A 33 -6.09 6.60 9.39
N GLN A 34 -7.16 5.85 9.63
CA GLN A 34 -8.37 6.34 10.30
C GLN A 34 -8.13 6.93 11.71
N PRO A 35 -7.30 6.33 12.59
CA PRO A 35 -7.15 6.84 13.96
C PRO A 35 -6.62 8.27 14.06
N CYS A 36 -5.78 8.70 13.11
CA CYS A 36 -5.20 10.04 13.08
C CYS A 36 -5.87 10.97 12.04
N HIS A 37 -6.51 10.39 11.01
CA HIS A 37 -7.12 11.13 9.89
C HIS A 37 -8.61 10.79 9.73
N GLU A 38 -9.34 10.75 10.84
CA GLU A 38 -10.72 10.26 10.90
C GLU A 38 -11.67 11.02 9.94
N GLN A 39 -11.55 12.34 9.88
CA GLN A 39 -12.39 13.17 9.01
C GLN A 39 -12.11 12.87 7.52
N GLN A 40 -10.84 12.83 7.14
CA GLN A 40 -10.42 12.55 5.76
C GLN A 40 -10.80 11.13 5.36
N PHE A 41 -10.59 10.15 6.26
CA PHE A 41 -10.97 8.76 6.05
C PHE A 41 -12.47 8.64 5.79
N ARG A 42 -13.32 9.24 6.65
CA ARG A 42 -14.78 9.23 6.46
C ARG A 42 -15.19 9.89 5.14
N ALA A 43 -14.67 11.08 4.86
CA ALA A 43 -15.02 11.79 3.64
C ALA A 43 -14.65 10.97 2.39
N PHE A 44 -13.42 10.45 2.36
CA PHE A 44 -12.95 9.60 1.27
C PHE A 44 -13.82 8.34 1.13
N HIS A 45 -14.03 7.61 2.22
CA HIS A 45 -14.75 6.34 2.17
C HIS A 45 -16.22 6.50 1.76
N ASN A 46 -16.86 7.61 2.16
CA ASN A 46 -18.27 7.87 1.88
C ASN A 46 -18.52 8.47 0.48
N PHE A 47 -17.62 9.33 0.00
CA PHE A 47 -17.88 10.14 -1.19
C PHE A 47 -17.01 9.77 -2.40
N ALA A 48 -15.82 9.22 -2.19
CA ALA A 48 -14.94 8.84 -3.28
C ALA A 48 -15.35 7.46 -3.83
N ARG A 49 -15.92 7.40 -5.04
CA ARG A 49 -16.32 6.12 -5.67
C ARG A 49 -15.20 5.07 -5.74
N LYS A 50 -13.95 5.53 -5.83
CA LYS A 50 -12.74 4.70 -5.86
C LYS A 50 -12.48 3.93 -4.56
N SER A 51 -13.03 4.35 -3.41
CA SER A 51 -12.94 3.57 -2.17
C SER A 51 -13.68 2.22 -2.26
N HIS A 52 -14.53 2.04 -3.28
CA HIS A 52 -15.29 0.82 -3.59
C HIS A 52 -14.94 0.26 -4.97
N SER A 53 -13.76 0.60 -5.51
CA SER A 53 -13.35 0.29 -6.89
C SER A 53 -13.39 -1.20 -7.22
N PHE A 54 -13.09 -2.08 -6.26
CA PHE A 54 -13.00 -3.52 -6.49
C PHE A 54 -14.34 -4.17 -6.83
N ALA A 55 -15.46 -3.60 -6.37
CA ALA A 55 -16.79 -4.11 -6.66
C ALA A 55 -17.10 -4.16 -8.18
N SER A 56 -16.46 -3.29 -8.96
CA SER A 56 -16.58 -3.33 -10.43
C SER A 56 -15.74 -4.45 -11.05
N VAL A 57 -14.60 -4.80 -10.44
CA VAL A 57 -13.75 -5.92 -10.87
C VAL A 57 -14.47 -7.23 -10.61
N GLU A 58 -15.08 -7.40 -9.43
CA GLU A 58 -15.86 -8.59 -9.07
C GLU A 58 -17.00 -8.85 -10.07
N LYS A 59 -17.72 -7.79 -10.48
CA LYS A 59 -18.78 -7.91 -11.49
C LYS A 59 -18.25 -8.39 -12.84
N MET A 60 -17.06 -7.95 -13.25
CA MET A 60 -16.45 -8.35 -14.51
C MET A 60 -15.88 -9.78 -14.43
N ALA A 61 -15.34 -10.16 -13.27
CA ALA A 61 -14.72 -11.48 -13.03
C ALA A 61 -15.69 -12.65 -13.19
N VAL A 62 -17.01 -12.43 -13.04
CA VAL A 62 -18.03 -13.46 -13.28
C VAL A 62 -17.96 -14.03 -14.69
N ASN A 63 -17.61 -13.20 -15.69
CA ASN A 63 -17.69 -13.56 -17.11
C ASN A 63 -16.33 -13.51 -17.83
N LEU A 64 -15.25 -13.27 -17.10
CA LEU A 64 -13.91 -13.15 -17.67
C LEU A 64 -12.95 -14.11 -16.98
N PRO A 65 -12.05 -14.73 -17.74
CA PRO A 65 -11.01 -15.54 -17.16
C PRO A 65 -9.99 -14.65 -16.42
N GLU A 66 -9.32 -15.23 -15.44
CA GLU A 66 -8.41 -14.55 -14.51
C GLU A 66 -7.33 -13.71 -15.21
N GLU A 67 -6.77 -14.17 -16.33
CA GLU A 67 -5.77 -13.42 -17.09
C GLU A 67 -6.30 -12.09 -17.65
N LYS A 68 -7.62 -11.98 -17.90
CA LYS A 68 -8.26 -10.74 -18.33
C LYS A 68 -8.66 -9.84 -17.14
N ILE A 69 -8.68 -10.37 -15.93
CA ILE A 69 -9.01 -9.64 -14.70
C ILE A 69 -7.77 -9.01 -14.06
N ARG A 70 -6.61 -9.67 -14.07
CA ARG A 70 -5.38 -9.14 -13.47
C ARG A 70 -5.03 -7.71 -13.90
N PRO A 71 -5.15 -7.33 -15.20
CA PRO A 71 -4.89 -5.95 -15.60
C PRO A 71 -5.82 -4.91 -14.95
N CYS A 72 -7.02 -5.31 -14.51
CA CYS A 72 -7.96 -4.42 -13.81
C CYS A 72 -7.45 -4.02 -12.43
N TYR A 73 -6.66 -4.88 -11.76
CA TYR A 73 -6.13 -4.59 -10.42
C TYR A 73 -5.24 -3.34 -10.40
N GLY A 74 -4.53 -3.07 -11.49
CA GLY A 74 -3.65 -1.89 -11.60
C GLY A 74 -4.35 -0.57 -11.30
N CYS A 75 -5.64 -0.43 -11.65
CA CYS A 75 -6.41 0.80 -11.41
C CYS A 75 -7.49 0.67 -10.34
N HIS A 76 -7.80 -0.55 -9.89
CA HIS A 76 -8.93 -0.82 -9.00
C HIS A 76 -8.53 -1.33 -7.61
N THR A 77 -7.23 -1.39 -7.32
CA THR A 77 -6.66 -1.83 -6.04
C THR A 77 -5.56 -0.86 -5.61
N THR A 78 -4.96 -1.08 -4.44
CA THR A 78 -3.84 -0.27 -3.95
C THR A 78 -2.51 -1.02 -4.12
N GLY A 79 -1.57 -0.41 -4.86
CA GLY A 79 -0.20 -0.90 -4.95
C GLY A 79 0.00 -2.18 -5.76
N TYR A 80 -0.93 -2.59 -6.62
CA TYR A 80 -0.75 -3.79 -7.45
C TYR A 80 0.57 -3.76 -8.24
N GLY A 81 1.33 -4.87 -8.18
CA GLY A 81 2.65 -4.98 -8.82
C GLY A 81 3.77 -4.19 -8.13
N LYS A 82 3.51 -3.57 -6.98
CA LYS A 82 4.52 -2.92 -6.12
C LYS A 82 4.89 -3.82 -4.94
N PRO A 83 6.11 -3.71 -4.38
CA PRO A 83 6.46 -4.42 -3.15
C PRO A 83 5.45 -4.13 -2.04
N SER A 84 5.02 -5.17 -1.32
CA SER A 84 3.99 -5.13 -0.26
C SER A 84 2.60 -4.61 -0.67
N GLY A 85 2.34 -4.40 -1.96
CA GLY A 85 1.05 -3.94 -2.46
C GLY A 85 0.03 -5.08 -2.64
N PHE A 86 -1.11 -4.76 -3.26
CA PHE A 86 -2.18 -5.74 -3.48
C PHE A 86 -1.69 -6.98 -4.25
N VAL A 87 -2.05 -8.17 -3.74
CA VAL A 87 -1.78 -9.47 -4.37
C VAL A 87 -3.08 -10.14 -4.80
N SER A 88 -4.00 -10.35 -3.85
CA SER A 88 -5.34 -10.89 -4.11
C SER A 88 -6.29 -10.45 -2.98
N PRO A 89 -7.62 -10.57 -3.17
CA PRO A 89 -8.59 -10.25 -2.12
C PRO A 89 -8.41 -11.07 -0.84
N GLU A 90 -7.86 -12.28 -0.94
CA GLU A 90 -7.63 -13.20 0.18
C GLU A 90 -6.32 -12.88 0.90
N GLN A 91 -5.28 -12.50 0.15
CA GLN A 91 -3.94 -12.28 0.72
C GLN A 91 -3.76 -10.86 1.28
N THR A 92 -4.37 -9.86 0.64
CA THR A 92 -4.23 -8.44 1.00
C THR A 92 -5.61 -7.75 0.95
N PRO A 93 -6.59 -8.21 1.75
CA PRO A 93 -7.96 -7.68 1.72
C PRO A 93 -8.04 -6.17 1.99
N GLU A 94 -7.10 -5.63 2.78
CA GLU A 94 -6.98 -4.22 3.12
C GLU A 94 -6.53 -3.32 1.95
N LEU A 95 -5.95 -3.90 0.91
CA LEU A 95 -5.48 -3.21 -0.30
C LEU A 95 -6.41 -3.42 -1.51
N LYS A 96 -7.54 -4.10 -1.32
CA LYS A 96 -8.42 -4.51 -2.42
C LYS A 96 -9.03 -3.35 -3.19
N ASN A 97 -9.25 -2.21 -2.55
CA ASN A 97 -9.78 -1.00 -3.20
C ASN A 97 -8.67 0.02 -3.42
N VAL A 98 -8.93 1.01 -4.28
CA VAL A 98 -8.11 2.22 -4.35
C VAL A 98 -8.30 3.00 -3.04
N GLY A 99 -7.25 3.01 -2.22
CA GLY A 99 -7.23 3.60 -0.89
C GLY A 99 -6.42 4.88 -0.80
N CYS A 100 -6.18 5.34 0.44
CA CYS A 100 -5.34 6.51 0.72
C CYS A 100 -3.96 6.40 0.06
N GLU A 101 -3.34 5.24 0.17
CA GLU A 101 -1.97 4.98 -0.28
C GLU A 101 -1.84 4.84 -1.81
N ALA A 102 -2.94 4.74 -2.55
CA ALA A 102 -2.90 4.82 -4.00
C ALA A 102 -2.44 6.20 -4.48
N CYS A 103 -2.75 7.26 -3.69
CA CYS A 103 -2.27 8.60 -3.97
C CYS A 103 -1.09 9.01 -3.08
N HIS A 104 -1.17 8.67 -1.79
CA HIS A 104 -0.20 9.08 -0.78
C HIS A 104 1.05 8.19 -0.70
N GLY A 105 1.08 7.08 -1.44
CA GLY A 105 2.17 6.10 -1.39
C GLY A 105 2.13 5.21 -0.14
N PRO A 106 3.10 4.29 0.01
CA PRO A 106 3.19 3.39 1.15
C PRO A 106 3.31 4.15 2.49
N GLY A 107 2.48 3.79 3.46
CA GLY A 107 2.32 4.52 4.72
C GLY A 107 2.93 3.87 5.95
N ARG A 108 3.54 2.67 5.86
CA ARG A 108 4.00 1.90 7.04
C ARG A 108 4.88 2.70 7.98
N LEU A 109 5.93 3.34 7.45
CA LEU A 109 6.85 4.11 8.28
C LEU A 109 6.18 5.36 8.84
N HIS A 110 5.34 6.03 8.03
CA HIS A 110 4.56 7.18 8.48
C HIS A 110 3.62 6.82 9.63
N VAL A 111 2.89 5.70 9.56
CA VAL A 111 2.00 5.26 10.64
C VAL A 111 2.80 4.91 11.90
N LYS A 112 3.97 4.28 11.74
CA LYS A 112 4.84 3.88 12.87
C LYS A 112 5.48 5.08 13.60
N THR A 113 5.98 6.06 12.85
CA THR A 113 6.74 7.19 13.42
C THR A 113 5.94 8.47 13.55
N GLN A 114 4.76 8.53 12.92
CA GLN A 114 3.95 9.73 12.73
C GLN A 114 4.67 10.86 11.98
N ASP A 115 5.79 10.55 11.30
CA ASP A 115 6.58 11.54 10.59
C ASP A 115 5.93 11.89 9.23
N PRO A 116 5.47 13.14 9.03
CA PRO A 116 4.90 13.58 7.76
C PRO A 116 5.86 13.51 6.56
N ALA A 117 7.17 13.46 6.77
CA ALA A 117 8.15 13.35 5.68
C ALA A 117 8.20 11.94 5.07
N LEU A 118 7.65 10.93 5.77
CA LEU A 118 7.66 9.54 5.33
C LEU A 118 6.41 9.14 4.54
N ILE A 119 5.63 10.12 4.06
CA ILE A 119 4.46 9.91 3.21
C ILE A 119 4.31 11.05 2.20
N ARG A 120 3.72 10.77 1.03
CA ARG A 120 3.44 11.83 0.04
C ARG A 120 2.28 12.69 0.55
N ARG A 121 2.58 13.85 1.13
CA ARG A 121 1.57 14.79 1.63
C ARG A 121 0.81 15.52 0.52
N THR A 122 1.54 15.99 -0.48
CA THR A 122 0.96 16.75 -1.60
C THR A 122 0.75 15.82 -2.78
N VAL A 123 -0.51 15.61 -3.13
CA VAL A 123 -0.90 14.82 -4.32
C VAL A 123 -0.98 15.78 -5.50
N THR A 124 -0.31 15.43 -6.59
CA THR A 124 -0.37 16.18 -7.86
C THR A 124 -1.25 15.42 -8.87
N ILE A 125 -1.64 16.10 -9.95
CA ILE A 125 -2.54 15.52 -10.97
C ILE A 125 -1.92 14.31 -11.69
N GLU A 126 -0.60 14.21 -11.69
CA GLU A 126 0.17 13.12 -12.32
C GLU A 126 -0.21 11.76 -11.72
N VAL A 127 -0.46 11.71 -10.41
CA VAL A 127 -0.91 10.49 -9.71
C VAL A 127 -2.23 9.98 -10.28
N CYS A 128 -3.16 10.89 -10.60
CA CYS A 128 -4.45 10.52 -11.19
C CYS A 128 -4.27 9.93 -12.60
N LYS A 129 -3.26 10.38 -13.34
CA LYS A 129 -2.98 9.94 -14.72
C LYS A 129 -2.39 8.53 -14.79
N GLU A 130 -1.94 7.96 -13.67
CA GLU A 130 -1.54 6.55 -13.61
C GLU A 130 -2.70 5.62 -14.01
N CYS A 131 -3.94 6.00 -13.68
CA CYS A 131 -5.14 5.24 -14.02
C CYS A 131 -6.01 5.94 -15.08
N HIS A 132 -6.10 7.27 -15.04
CA HIS A 132 -6.91 8.08 -15.95
C HIS A 132 -6.10 8.59 -17.15
N THR A 133 -5.57 7.66 -17.95
CA THR A 133 -4.94 7.99 -19.23
C THR A 133 -6.00 8.32 -20.29
N GLU A 134 -5.63 9.08 -21.31
CA GLU A 134 -6.55 9.43 -22.41
C GLU A 134 -7.14 8.18 -23.07
N GLU A 135 -6.31 7.18 -23.36
CA GLU A 135 -6.72 5.90 -23.92
C GLU A 135 -7.79 5.21 -23.05
N ARG A 136 -7.57 5.13 -21.73
CA ARG A 136 -8.51 4.47 -20.80
C ARG A 136 -9.81 5.25 -20.67
N VAL A 137 -9.75 6.58 -20.60
CA VAL A 137 -10.95 7.43 -20.51
C VAL A 137 -11.80 7.31 -21.76
N GLN A 138 -11.16 7.29 -22.95
CA GLN A 138 -11.85 7.11 -24.23
C GLN A 138 -12.49 5.73 -24.34
N ALA A 139 -11.77 4.66 -23.98
CA ALA A 139 -12.25 3.27 -24.08
C ALA A 139 -13.55 3.02 -23.28
N PHE A 140 -13.70 3.66 -22.12
CA PHE A 140 -14.88 3.48 -21.26
C PHE A 140 -15.89 4.64 -21.31
N ARG A 141 -15.71 5.61 -22.23
CA ARG A 141 -16.55 6.82 -22.36
C ARG A 141 -16.74 7.56 -21.02
N TYR A 142 -15.73 7.52 -20.15
CA TYR A 142 -15.81 8.14 -18.83
C TYR A 142 -15.69 9.66 -18.96
N LYS A 143 -16.39 10.40 -18.10
CA LYS A 143 -16.21 11.86 -18.00
C LYS A 143 -14.80 12.19 -17.48
N PRO A 144 -14.19 13.31 -17.89
CA PRO A 144 -12.85 13.73 -17.46
C PRO A 144 -12.69 13.75 -15.93
N ILE A 145 -11.45 13.74 -15.44
CA ILE A 145 -11.02 13.67 -14.02
C ILE A 145 -11.83 14.59 -13.08
N LEU A 146 -12.35 15.71 -13.60
CA LEU A 146 -13.27 16.63 -12.91
C LEU A 146 -14.52 15.95 -12.29
N TYR A 147 -14.94 14.79 -12.81
CA TYR A 147 -16.11 14.06 -12.32
C TYR A 147 -15.77 12.73 -11.64
N ALA A 148 -14.47 12.42 -11.49
CA ALA A 148 -14.00 11.15 -10.91
C ALA A 148 -14.13 11.09 -9.37
N GLY A 149 -14.87 12.01 -8.74
CA GLY A 149 -14.93 12.11 -7.27
C GLY A 149 -13.56 12.40 -6.69
N SER A 150 -12.88 13.39 -7.27
CA SER A 150 -11.63 13.92 -6.75
C SER A 150 -11.99 14.90 -5.65
N HIS A 151 -12.20 14.35 -4.44
CA HIS A 151 -12.53 15.04 -3.19
C HIS A 151 -13.88 15.76 -3.22
#